data_AF-A0A933ID29-F1
#
_entry.id   AF-A0A933ID29-F1
#
_cell.length_a   1.000
_cell.length_b   1.000
_cell.length_c   1.000
_cell.angle_alpha   90.00
_cell.angle_beta   90.00
_cell.angle_gamma   90.00
#
_symmetry.space_group_name_H-M   'P 1'
#
loop_
_entity.id
_entity.type
_entity.pdbx_description
1 polymer ?
#
loop_
_entity_poly.entity_id
_entity_poly.type
_entity_poly.pdbx_seq_one_letter_code
_entity_poly.pdbx_strand_id
1 'polypeptide(L)' 'MAGRMARTFIDSRLTPLVVVASMLLGIFAILATPREEEPQIIVPMMDVFVQMPGAGVQEVEERVTIPMEKKLM' A
#
# COMPACT_ATOMS: atom_id res chain seq x y z
N MET A 1 8.10 31.23 -22.15
CA MET A 1 8.74 30.65 -20.94
C MET A 1 9.66 29.48 -21.29
N ALA A 2 9.21 28.51 -22.11
CA ALA A 2 10.01 27.37 -22.57
C ALA A 2 11.39 27.73 -23.18
N GLY A 3 11.49 28.75 -24.04
CA GLY A 3 12.77 29.16 -24.64
C GLY A 3 13.81 29.71 -23.65
N ARG A 4 13.36 30.24 -22.50
CA ARG A 4 14.26 30.73 -21.44
C ARG A 4 14.89 29.57 -20.67
N MET A 5 14.11 28.51 -20.42
CA MET A 5 14.60 27.26 -19.82
C MET A 5 15.51 26.51 -20.79
N ALA A 6 15.12 26.37 -22.07
CA ALA A 6 15.94 25.69 -23.06
C ALA A 6 17.34 26.31 -23.18
N ARG A 7 17.45 27.65 -23.15
CA ARG A 7 18.74 28.35 -23.19
C ARG A 7 19.63 28.09 -21.97
N THR A 8 19.06 27.75 -20.81
CA THR A 8 19.84 27.42 -19.61
C THR A 8 20.42 26.01 -19.66
N PHE A 9 19.81 25.10 -20.41
CA PHE A 9 20.23 23.69 -20.50
C PHE A 9 21.02 23.37 -21.78
N ILE A 10 20.76 24.03 -22.90
CA ILE A 10 21.41 23.71 -24.19
C ILE A 10 22.93 23.87 -24.17
N ASP A 11 23.44 24.95 -23.56
CA ASP A 11 24.90 25.21 -23.48
C ASP A 11 25.53 24.67 -22.19
N SER A 12 24.74 24.01 -21.33
CA SER A 12 25.20 23.54 -20.02
C SER A 12 25.84 22.16 -20.09
N ARG A 13 27.07 22.07 -19.61
CA ARG A 13 27.79 20.80 -19.42
C ARG A 13 27.15 19.88 -18.38
N LEU A 14 26.23 20.41 -17.56
CA LEU A 14 25.47 19.63 -16.57
C LEU A 14 24.30 18.86 -17.22
N THR A 15 23.78 19.30 -18.37
CA THR A 15 22.63 18.65 -19.01
C THR A 15 22.90 17.20 -19.38
N PRO A 16 24.04 16.84 -20.01
CA PRO A 16 24.37 15.43 -20.25
C PRO A 16 24.49 14.61 -18.95
N LEU A 17 25.04 15.21 -17.89
CA LEU A 17 25.18 14.54 -16.58
C LEU A 17 23.81 14.23 -15.96
N VAL A 18 22.88 15.18 -16.02
CA VAL A 18 21.50 14.99 -15.53
C VAL A 18 20.77 13.91 -16.34
N VAL A 19 20.98 13.87 -17.65
CA VAL A 19 20.41 12.82 -18.51
C VAL A 19 20.95 11.45 -18.13
N VAL A 20 22.27 11.31 -17.94
CA VAL A 20 22.85 10.04 -17.51
C VAL A 20 22.35 9.65 -16.11
N ALA A 21 22.29 10.59 -15.17
CA ALA A 21 21.78 10.34 -13.83
C ALA A 21 20.31 9.89 -13.84
N SER A 22 19.46 10.50 -14.66
CA SER A 22 18.04 10.11 -14.76
C SER A 22 17.88 8.72 -15.39
N MET A 23 18.70 8.38 -16.38
CA MET A 23 18.74 7.04 -16.96
C MET A 23 19.17 5.99 -15.92
N LEU A 24 20.21 6.28 -15.15
CA LEU A 24 20.68 5.38 -14.08
C LEU A 24 19.63 5.17 -13.00
N LEU A 25 18.92 6.23 -12.60
CA LEU A 25 17.80 6.13 -11.66
C LEU A 25 16.65 5.29 -12.23
N GLY A 26 16.34 5.43 -13.52
CA GLY A 26 15.33 4.60 -14.18
C GLY A 26 15.71 3.11 -14.19
N ILE A 27 16.96 2.79 -14.53
CA ILE A 27 17.48 1.42 -14.48
C ILE A 27 17.43 0.88 -13.06
N PHE A 28 17.88 1.68 -12.08
CA PHE A 28 17.83 1.32 -10.68
C PHE A 28 16.40 1.03 -10.22
N ALA A 29 15.42 1.85 -10.62
CA ALA A 29 14.02 1.64 -10.27
C ALA A 29 13.49 0.30 -10.81
N ILE A 30 13.84 -0.07 -12.05
CA ILE A 30 13.44 -1.35 -12.64
C ILE A 30 14.03 -2.54 -11.86
N LEU A 31 15.29 -2.42 -11.44
CA LEU A 31 15.99 -3.49 -10.71
C LEU A 31 15.56 -3.58 -9.24
N ALA A 32 15.27 -2.45 -8.61
CA ALA A 32 14.97 -2.35 -7.18
C ALA A 32 13.48 -2.56 -6.87
N THR A 33 12.58 -2.31 -7.83
CA THR A 33 11.14 -2.50 -7.60
C THR A 33 10.82 -4.00 -7.58
N PRO A 34 10.35 -4.54 -6.44
CA PRO A 34 9.96 -5.94 -6.37
C PRO A 34 8.78 -6.20 -7.30
N ARG A 35 8.87 -7.28 -8.07
CA ARG A 35 7.79 -7.74 -8.94
C ARG A 35 6.98 -8.77 -8.17
N GLU A 36 5.74 -8.45 -7.85
CA GLU A 36 4.77 -9.43 -7.35
C GLU A 36 4.01 -9.98 -8.56
N GLU A 37 4.28 -11.23 -8.95
CA GLU A 37 3.65 -11.88 -10.12
C GLU A 37 2.17 -12.21 -9.86
N GLU A 38 1.86 -12.54 -8.62
CA GLU A 38 0.51 -12.65 -8.10
C GLU A 38 0.44 -11.64 -6.95
N PRO A 39 -0.31 -10.52 -7.08
CA PRO A 39 -0.52 -9.65 -5.94
C PRO A 39 -1.08 -10.52 -4.84
N GLN A 40 -0.39 -10.57 -3.69
CA GLN A 40 -0.85 -11.41 -2.59
C GLN A 40 -2.17 -10.83 -2.07
N ILE A 41 -3.30 -11.36 -2.55
CA ILE A 41 -4.63 -10.99 -2.08
C ILE A 41 -4.82 -11.66 -0.71
N ILE A 42 -4.18 -11.08 0.30
CA ILE A 42 -4.45 -11.42 1.69
C ILE A 42 -5.72 -10.67 2.04
N VAL A 43 -6.85 -11.37 2.04
CA VAL A 43 -8.09 -10.83 2.60
C VAL A 43 -7.84 -10.58 4.09
N PRO A 44 -7.92 -9.33 4.58
CA PRO A 44 -7.73 -9.07 6.00
C PRO A 44 -8.89 -9.72 6.76
N MET A 45 -8.61 -10.84 7.42
CA MET A 45 -9.56 -11.53 8.29
C MET A 45 -9.23 -11.22 9.74
N MET A 46 -10.26 -10.89 10.51
CA MET A 46 -10.15 -10.67 11.96
C MET A 46 -11.13 -11.63 12.64
N ASP A 47 -10.58 -12.66 13.27
CA ASP A 47 -11.38 -13.61 14.05
C ASP A 47 -11.54 -13.09 15.49
N VAL A 48 -12.78 -12.94 15.94
CA VAL A 48 -13.11 -12.51 17.31
C VAL A 48 -13.68 -13.70 18.07
N PHE A 49 -12.90 -14.24 19.00
CA PHE A 49 -13.33 -15.35 19.86
C PHE A 49 -13.78 -14.82 21.23
N VAL A 50 -15.03 -15.10 21.61
CA VAL A 50 -15.58 -14.75 22.93
C VAL A 50 -16.09 -16.01 23.59
N GLN A 51 -15.72 -16.23 24.85
CA GLN A 51 -16.16 -17.37 25.65
C GLN A 51 -17.09 -16.89 26.77
N MET A 52 -18.24 -17.54 26.93
CA MET A 52 -19.17 -17.31 28.02
C MET A 52 -19.53 -18.66 28.69
N PRO A 53 -18.62 -19.23 29.50
CA PRO A 53 -18.82 -20.54 30.09
C PRO A 53 -20.01 -20.53 31.05
N GLY A 54 -20.91 -21.51 30.91
CA GLY A 54 -22.09 -21.68 31.77
C GLY A 54 -23.36 -20.94 31.30
N ALA A 55 -23.30 -20.15 30.22
CA ALA A 55 -24.48 -19.54 29.63
C ALA A 55 -25.21 -20.48 28.64
N GLY A 56 -26.53 -20.39 28.59
CA GLY A 56 -27.34 -21.12 27.59
C GLY A 56 -27.15 -20.54 26.19
N VAL A 57 -27.42 -21.35 25.16
CA VAL A 57 -27.22 -20.94 23.74
C VAL A 57 -27.95 -19.63 23.42
N GLN A 58 -29.20 -19.48 23.87
CA GLN A 58 -29.97 -18.24 23.66
C GLN A 58 -29.35 -17.01 24.34
N GLU A 59 -28.77 -17.19 25.53
CA GLU A 59 -28.17 -16.08 26.27
C GLU A 59 -26.87 -15.60 25.62
N VAL A 60 -26.07 -16.53 25.06
CA VAL A 60 -24.85 -16.18 24.31
C VAL A 60 -25.21 -15.41 23.04
N GLU A 61 -26.27 -15.81 22.33
CA GLU A 61 -26.72 -15.12 21.13
C GLU A 61 -27.16 -13.67 21.43
N GLU A 62 -28.04 -13.49 22.42
CA GLU A 62 -28.59 -12.18 22.79
C GLU A 62 -27.56 -11.23 23.40
N ARG A 63 -26.64 -11.75 24.23
CA ARG A 63 -25.71 -10.92 25.01
C ARG A 63 -24.32 -10.78 24.40
N VAL A 64 -23.92 -11.69 23.53
CA VAL A 64 -22.57 -11.71 22.93
C VAL A 64 -22.65 -11.50 21.43
N THR A 65 -23.32 -12.37 20.68
CA THR A 65 -23.29 -12.33 19.21
C THR A 65 -23.93 -11.07 18.64
N ILE A 66 -25.20 -10.79 18.99
CA ILE A 66 -25.96 -9.64 18.45
C ILE A 66 -25.29 -8.29 18.77
N PRO A 67 -24.84 -8.02 20.01
CA PRO A 67 -24.15 -6.77 20.32
C PRO A 67 -22.78 -6.64 19.65
N MET A 68 -22.09 -7.76 19.40
CA MET A 68 -20.80 -7.76 18.72
C MET A 68 -20.95 -7.46 17.22
N GLU A 69 -21.90 -8.09 16.55
CA GLU A 69 -22.23 -7.78 15.16
C GLU A 69 -22.55 -6.29 14.98
N LYS A 70 -23.40 -5.73 15.86
CA LYS A 70 -23.79 -4.31 15.79
C LYS A 70 -22.65 -3.32 16.03
N LYS A 71 -21.57 -3.72 16.71
CA LYS A 71 -20.40 -2.86 16.96
C LYS A 71 -19.33 -3.00 15.89
N LEU A 72 -19.27 -4.15 15.22
CA LEU A 72 -18.24 -4.48 14.23
C LEU A 72 -18.70 -4.19 12.79
N MET A 73 -20.01 -4.22 12.51
CA MET A 73 -20.62 -3.71 11.28
C MET A 73 -20.96 -2.22 11.40
#